data_AF-A0A554VB02-F1
#
_entry.id   AF-A0A554VB02-F1
#
_cell.length_a   1.000
_cell.length_b   1.000
_cell.length_c   1.000
_cell.angle_alpha   90.00
_cell.angle_beta   90.00
_cell.angle_gamma   90.00
#
_symmetry.space_group_name_H-M   'P 1'
#
loop_
_entity.id
_entity.type
_entity.pdbx_description
1 polymer ?
#
loop_
_entity_poly.entity_id
_entity_poly.type
_entity_poly.pdbx_seq_one_letter_code
_entity_poly.pdbx_strand_id
1 'polypeptide(L)' 'MKGTYKSSSKKTLALAYGVTAETFNTWLKPIENQIGDYLSRCYTPKQVETIVKHLGIPQHSELICA' A
#
# COMPACT_ATOMS: atom_id res chain seq x y z
N MET A 1 14.15 -8.80 2.34
CA MET A 1 13.14 -9.38 3.25
C MET A 1 11.92 -9.75 2.42
N LYS A 2 11.53 -11.03 2.39
CA LYS A 2 10.30 -11.51 1.72
C LYS A 2 9.28 -11.82 2.82
N GLY A 3 8.65 -10.78 3.35
CA GLY A 3 7.51 -10.93 4.25
C GLY A 3 6.25 -11.08 3.41
N THR A 4 5.31 -11.93 3.83
CA THR A 4 4.01 -12.06 3.17
C THR A 4 3.21 -10.78 3.46
N TYR A 5 2.88 -9.99 2.44
CA TYR A 5 1.99 -8.83 2.63
C TYR A 5 0.57 -9.32 2.90
N LYS A 6 -0.15 -8.65 3.80
CA LYS A 6 -1.57 -8.90 4.03
C LYS A 6 -2.43 -7.89 3.29
N SER A 7 -3.66 -8.30 2.99
CA SER A 7 -4.68 -7.43 2.41
C SER A 7 -4.87 -6.20 3.31
N SER A 8 -4.63 -5.01 2.77
CA SER A 8 -4.56 -3.79 3.57
C SER A 8 -5.41 -2.68 2.95
N SER A 9 -6.20 -2.02 3.77
CA SER A 9 -6.98 -0.86 3.37
C SER A 9 -6.06 0.33 3.03
N LYS A 10 -6.54 1.23 2.18
CA LYS A 10 -5.84 2.49 1.87
C LYS A 10 -5.47 3.30 3.11
N LYS A 11 -6.36 3.34 4.11
CA LYS A 11 -6.10 3.99 5.41
C LYS A 11 -4.95 3.33 6.17
N THR A 12 -4.91 2.00 6.21
CA THR A 12 -3.85 1.24 6.87
C THR A 12 -2.50 1.47 6.20
N LEU A 13 -2.47 1.50 4.87
CA LEU A 13 -1.25 1.81 4.13
C LEU A 13 -0.79 3.25 4.39
N ALA A 14 -1.70 4.23 4.33
CA ALA A 14 -1.36 5.62 4.63
C ALA A 14 -0.75 5.77 6.03
N LEU A 15 -1.34 5.10 7.03
CA LEU A 15 -0.80 5.02 8.39
C LEU A 15 0.57 4.35 8.43
N ALA A 16 0.77 3.27 7.66
CA ALA A 16 2.07 2.59 7.58
C ALA A 16 3.19 3.52 7.07
N TYR A 17 2.88 4.36 6.09
CA TYR A 17 3.79 5.38 5.56
C TYR A 17 3.85 6.66 6.40
N GLY A 18 3.07 6.77 7.49
CA GLY A 18 3.04 7.96 8.35
C GLY A 18 2.42 9.19 7.69
N VAL A 19 1.55 9.00 6.69
CA VAL A 19 0.92 10.09 5.92
C VAL A 19 -0.60 10.04 5.97
N THR A 20 -1.26 11.11 5.54
CA THR A 20 -2.71 11.12 5.38
C THR A 20 -3.15 10.28 4.18
N ALA A 21 -4.41 9.84 4.18
CA ALA A 21 -4.97 9.09 3.05
C ALA A 21 -4.99 9.90 1.74
N GLU A 22 -5.05 11.23 1.83
CA GLU A 22 -5.02 12.14 0.68
C GLU A 22 -3.62 12.22 0.06
N THR A 23 -2.59 12.38 0.90
CA THR A 23 -1.19 12.32 0.47
C THR A 23 -0.88 10.97 -0.16
N PHE A 24 -1.29 9.89 0.50
CA PHE A 24 -1.10 8.54 -0.01
C PHE A 24 -1.79 8.34 -1.37
N ASN A 25 -3.05 8.80 -1.52
CA ASN A 25 -3.74 8.77 -2.81
C ASN A 25 -2.97 9.50 -3.91
N THR A 26 -2.40 10.66 -3.59
CA THR A 26 -1.62 11.46 -4.54
C THR A 26 -0.37 10.72 -5.00
N TRP A 27 0.29 9.99 -4.09
CA TRP A 27 1.44 9.14 -4.43
C TRP A 27 1.06 7.94 -5.30
N LEU A 28 -0.16 7.42 -5.18
CA LEU A 28 -0.62 6.28 -5.98
C LEU A 28 -1.09 6.66 -7.39
N LYS A 29 -1.55 7.90 -7.63
CA LYS A 29 -1.98 8.38 -8.96
C LYS A 29 -1.01 8.03 -10.11
N PRO A 30 0.29 8.32 -10.03
CA PRO A 30 1.21 8.02 -11.14
C PRO A 30 1.36 6.51 -11.44
N ILE A 31 1.01 5.64 -10.49
CA ILE A 31 1.18 4.19 -10.59
C ILE A 31 -0.16 3.43 -10.54
N GLU A 32 -1.30 4.12 -10.64
CA GLU A 32 -2.63 3.51 -10.49
C GLU A 32 -2.86 2.36 -11.47
N ASN A 33 -2.41 2.53 -12.72
CA ASN A 33 -2.48 1.51 -13.77
C ASN A 33 -1.62 0.27 -13.46
N GLN A 34 -0.52 0.44 -12.71
CA GLN A 34 0.35 -0.69 -12.31
C GLN A 34 -0.18 -1.44 -11.09
N ILE A 35 -0.92 -0.74 -10.21
CA ILE A 35 -1.58 -1.34 -9.05
C ILE A 35 -2.83 -2.12 -9.52
N GLY A 36 -3.54 -1.61 -10.52
CA GLY A 36 -4.80 -2.19 -10.98
C GLY A 36 -5.98 -1.79 -10.10
N ASP A 37 -7.14 -2.40 -10.35
CA ASP A 37 -8.41 -1.99 -9.74
C ASP A 37 -8.44 -2.15 -8.21
N TYR A 38 -8.90 -1.09 -7.53
CA TYR A 38 -9.16 -1.10 -6.10
C TYR A 38 -10.53 -1.72 -5.81
N LEU A 39 -10.59 -3.04 -5.84
CA LEU A 39 -11.82 -3.80 -5.58
C LEU A 39 -12.00 -4.08 -4.07
N SER A 40 -13.24 -4.04 -3.58
CA SER A 40 -13.59 -4.41 -2.20
C SER A 40 -12.95 -3.58 -1.08
N ARG A 41 -12.58 -2.32 -1.35
CA ARG A 41 -12.04 -1.36 -0.36
C ARG A 41 -10.71 -1.76 0.29
N CYS A 42 -10.00 -2.76 -0.24
CA CYS A 42 -8.68 -3.18 0.24
C CYS A 42 -7.76 -3.44 -0.94
N TYR A 43 -6.45 -3.19 -0.75
CA TYR A 43 -5.44 -3.66 -1.67
C TYR A 43 -5.11 -5.12 -1.35
N THR A 44 -5.04 -5.94 -2.38
CA THR A 44 -4.58 -7.32 -2.26
C THR A 44 -3.08 -7.36 -1.90
N PRO A 45 -2.57 -8.48 -1.35
CA PRO A 45 -1.14 -8.66 -1.07
C PRO A 45 -0.23 -8.29 -2.25
N LYS A 46 -0.63 -8.65 -3.47
CA LYS A 46 0.13 -8.35 -4.69
C LYS A 46 0.12 -6.85 -5.02
N GLN A 47 -0.99 -6.17 -4.77
CA GLN A 47 -1.08 -4.72 -4.93
C GLN A 47 -0.24 -3.98 -3.89
N VAL A 48 -0.27 -4.45 -2.64
CA VAL A 48 0.58 -3.92 -1.57
C VAL A 48 2.06 -4.10 -1.93
N GLU A 49 2.45 -5.25 -2.46
CA GLU A 49 3.82 -5.49 -2.95
C GLU A 49 4.21 -4.49 -4.04
N THR A 50 3.36 -4.27 -5.04
CA THR A 50 3.62 -3.27 -6.10
C THR A 50 3.80 -1.88 -5.51
N ILE A 51 2.96 -1.47 -4.57
CA ILE A 51 3.04 -0.17 -3.91
C ILE A 51 4.35 -0.04 -3.14
N VAL A 52 4.72 -1.03 -2.32
CA VAL A 52 5.96 -1.03 -1.53
C VAL A 52 7.20 -1.04 -2.43
N LYS A 53 7.13 -1.73 -3.58
CA LYS A 53 8.22 -1.72 -4.56
C LYS A 53 8.45 -0.33 -5.17
N HIS A 54 7.40 0.47 -5.34
CA HIS A 54 7.48 1.82 -5.91
C HIS A 54 7.77 2.90 -4.88
N LEU A 55 7.10 2.87 -3.72
CA LEU A 55 7.22 3.89 -2.68
C LEU A 55 8.32 3.60 -1.65
N GLY A 56 8.86 2.39 -1.64
CA GLY A 56 9.78 1.91 -0.62
C GLY A 56 9.07 1.28 0.57
N ILE A 57 9.85 0.75 1.52
CA ILE A 57 9.31 0.08 2.70
C ILE A 57 8.76 1.14 3.68
N PRO A 58 7.49 1.04 4.11
CA PRO A 58 6.91 1.97 5.07
C PRO A 58 7.56 1.86 6.45
N GLN A 59 7.51 2.95 7.22
CA GLN A 59 8.08 3.03 8.57
C GLN A 59 7.43 2.03 9.53
N HIS A 60 6.11 1.86 9.44
CA HIS A 60 5.37 0.88 10.24
C HIS A 60 4.99 -0.34 9.40
N SER A 61 6.01 -1.06 8.89
CA SER A 61 5.80 -2.24 8.03
C SER A 61 5.01 -3.37 8.72
N GLU A 62 5.02 -3.43 10.05
CA GLU A 62 4.20 -4.34 10.86
C GLU A 62 2.68 -4.22 10.59
N LEU A 63 2.22 -3.05 10.12
CA LEU A 63 0.81 -2.82 9.81
C LEU A 63 0.37 -3.51 8.52
N ILE A 64 1.30 -3.88 7.64
CA ILE A 64 1.01 -4.44 6.31
C ILE A 64 1.69 -5.78 6.02
N CYS A 65 2.67 -6.17 6.85
CA CYS A 65 3.24 -7.51 6.85
C CYS A 65 2.39 -8.45 7.74
N ALA A 66 2.36 -9.72 7.35
CA ALA A 66 1.86 -10.85 8.15
C ALA A 66 3.02 -11.52 8.90
#